data_AF-A0A9P0GDI3-F1
#
_entry.id   AF-A0A9P0GDI3-F1
#
_cell.length_a   1.000
_cell.length_b   1.000
_cell.length_c   1.000
_cell.angle_alpha   90.00
_cell.angle_beta   90.00
_cell.angle_gamma   90.00
#
_symmetry.space_group_name_H-M   'P 1'
#
loop_
_entity.id
_entity.type
_entity.pdbx_description
1 polymer ?
#
loop_
_entity_poly.entity_id
_entity_poly.type
_entity_poly.pdbx_seq_one_letter_code
_entity_poly.pdbx_strand_id
1 'polypeptide(L)'
;MSVENVKFIDYPNYFPMPLLKLPKAFGFKHVKKPYVPHLFNKKENRDYIGLLPALEYYDPYNLKYTPTLDENTDTRTQLVDWHEKDKNYNFDFQEQIILYYTRISDVDILSRACLKFREMWIKEEGVDPFTEASTLPGTCNKIFCRNFLKPNTTNSLKVPNSG
;
A
#
# COMPACT_ATOMS: atom_id res chain seq x y z
N MET A 1 5.42 -3.87 -15.85
CA MET A 1 6.63 -3.33 -16.52
C MET A 1 7.80 -4.23 -16.14
N SER A 2 8.75 -4.48 -17.03
CA SER A 2 9.94 -5.28 -16.69
C SER A 2 11.20 -4.54 -17.15
N VAL A 3 12.22 -4.52 -16.31
CA VAL A 3 13.56 -4.01 -16.64
C VAL A 3 14.55 -5.11 -16.29
N GLU A 4 15.29 -5.58 -17.29
CA GLU A 4 16.16 -6.75 -17.18
C GLU A 4 15.42 -7.96 -16.58
N ASN A 5 15.90 -8.47 -15.44
CA ASN A 5 15.34 -9.63 -14.73
C ASN A 5 14.36 -9.23 -13.61
N VAL A 6 13.96 -7.95 -13.55
CA VAL A 6 13.08 -7.41 -12.50
C VAL A 6 11.72 -7.07 -13.10
N LYS A 7 10.66 -7.68 -12.55
CA LYS A 7 9.26 -7.40 -12.90
C LYS A 7 8.66 -6.44 -11.88
N PHE A 8 8.22 -5.28 -12.36
CA PHE A 8 7.45 -4.30 -11.59
C PHE A 8 5.96 -4.59 -11.75
N ILE A 9 5.30 -4.71 -10.60
CA ILE A 9 3.91 -5.10 -10.45
C ILE A 9 3.19 -4.03 -9.64
N ASP A 10 2.06 -3.56 -10.14
CA ASP A 10 1.26 -2.55 -9.44
C ASP A 10 0.25 -3.22 -8.52
N TYR A 11 0.27 -2.86 -7.24
CA TYR A 11 -0.65 -3.41 -6.24
C TYR A 11 -2.15 -3.20 -6.56
N PRO A 12 -2.60 -2.10 -7.21
CA PRO A 12 -4.02 -1.90 -7.49
C PRO A 12 -4.59 -2.95 -8.44
N ASN A 13 -3.74 -3.64 -9.23
CA ASN A 13 -4.15 -4.75 -10.09
C ASN A 13 -4.61 -5.98 -9.30
N TYR A 14 -4.24 -6.05 -8.01
CA TYR A 14 -4.54 -7.16 -7.11
C TYR A 14 -5.48 -6.75 -5.99
N PHE A 15 -5.34 -5.51 -5.51
CA PHE A 15 -6.14 -4.97 -4.43
C PHE A 15 -6.92 -3.74 -4.92
N PRO A 16 -8.22 -3.89 -5.27
CA PRO A 16 -9.06 -2.77 -5.71
C PRO A 16 -9.53 -1.93 -4.51
N MET A 17 -8.61 -1.54 -3.62
CA MET A 17 -8.90 -0.78 -2.42
C MET A 17 -7.72 0.13 -2.04
N PRO A 18 -7.97 1.22 -1.27
CA PRO A 18 -6.90 2.05 -0.73
C PRO A 18 -5.97 1.24 0.17
N LEU A 19 -4.68 1.58 0.16
CA LEU A 19 -3.65 0.93 0.96
C LEU A 19 -4.01 0.89 2.46
N LEU A 20 -4.65 1.95 2.95
CA LEU A 20 -5.09 2.08 4.33
C LEU A 20 -6.11 1.01 4.77
N LYS A 21 -6.86 0.43 3.82
CA LYS A 21 -7.84 -0.62 4.12
C LYS A 21 -7.22 -2.01 4.19
N LEU A 22 -6.00 -2.21 3.68
CA LEU A 22 -5.33 -3.51 3.68
C LEU A 22 -5.11 -4.09 5.09
N PRO A 23 -4.66 -3.33 6.10
CA PRO A 23 -4.51 -3.87 7.45
C PRO A 23 -5.83 -4.42 8.01
N LYS A 24 -6.94 -3.71 7.81
CA LYS A 24 -8.28 -4.16 8.23
C LYS A 24 -8.72 -5.40 7.45
N ALA A 25 -8.47 -5.43 6.14
CA ALA A 25 -8.82 -6.57 5.29
C ALA A 25 -8.05 -7.85 5.64
N PHE A 26 -6.77 -7.74 5.99
CA PHE A 26 -5.90 -8.87 6.32
C PHE A 26 -5.75 -9.13 7.83
N GLY A 27 -6.44 -8.37 8.69
CA GLY A 27 -6.41 -8.55 10.15
C GLY A 27 -5.09 -8.12 10.82
N PHE A 28 -4.30 -7.26 10.18
CA PHE A 28 -3.07 -6.73 10.79
C PHE A 28 -3.38 -5.61 11.78
N LYS A 29 -2.68 -5.58 12.92
CA LYS A 29 -2.69 -4.39 13.79
C LYS A 29 -2.12 -3.20 13.03
N HIS A 30 -2.94 -2.19 12.82
CA HIS A 30 -2.53 -0.96 12.15
C HIS A 30 -1.71 -0.10 13.12
N VAL A 31 -0.53 0.34 12.68
CA VAL A 31 0.18 1.45 13.32
C VAL A 31 -0.42 2.74 12.76
N LYS A 32 -0.91 3.63 13.65
CA LYS A 32 -1.47 4.93 13.24
C LYS A 32 -0.51 5.62 12.27
N LYS A 33 -0.99 5.93 11.07
CA LYS A 33 -0.24 6.75 10.11
C LYS A 33 -0.18 8.19 10.64
N PRO A 34 1.01 8.75 10.91
CA PRO A 34 1.13 10.17 11.22
C PRO A 34 0.88 11.01 9.98
N TYR A 35 0.50 12.27 10.18
CA TYR A 35 0.34 13.21 9.09
C TYR A 35 1.69 13.56 8.48
N VAL A 36 1.71 13.71 7.16
CA VAL A 36 2.95 13.87 6.41
C VAL A 36 2.92 15.18 5.62
N PRO A 37 3.94 16.05 5.74
CA PRO A 37 3.96 17.33 5.05
C PRO A 37 4.42 17.15 3.59
N HIS A 38 3.55 16.64 2.71
CA HIS A 38 3.96 16.29 1.33
C HIS A 38 4.37 17.50 0.50
N LEU A 39 3.85 18.71 0.77
CA LEU A 39 4.29 19.92 0.08
C LEU A 39 5.65 20.43 0.58
N PHE A 40 6.12 19.94 1.73
CA PHE A 40 7.44 20.25 2.27
C PHE A 40 8.55 19.40 1.63
N ASN A 41 8.19 18.33 0.91
CA ASN A 41 9.12 17.43 0.24
C ASN A 41 9.73 18.07 -1.02
N LYS A 42 10.62 19.03 -0.80
CA LYS A 42 11.39 19.73 -1.82
C LYS A 42 12.89 19.51 -1.59
N LYS A 43 13.70 19.68 -2.64
CA LYS A 43 15.15 19.43 -2.55
C LYS A 43 15.83 20.31 -1.52
N GLU A 44 15.32 21.52 -1.37
CA GLU A 44 15.83 22.57 -0.48
C GLU A 44 15.60 22.24 1.00
N ASN A 45 14.59 21.41 1.30
CA ASN A 45 14.19 21.05 2.66
C ASN A 45 14.73 19.68 3.10
N ARG A 46 15.54 19.01 2.29
CA ARG A 46 15.98 17.62 2.55
C ARG A 46 16.74 17.46 3.86
N ASP A 47 17.56 18.44 4.21
CA ASP A 47 18.40 18.42 5.40
C ASP A 47 17.83 19.34 6.50
N TYR A 48 16.53 19.62 6.43
CA TYR A 48 15.85 20.48 7.39
C TYR A 48 15.75 19.79 8.75
N ILE A 49 16.27 20.46 9.77
CA ILE A 49 16.09 20.13 11.19
C ILE A 49 15.61 21.40 11.88
N GLY A 50 14.42 21.36 12.47
CA GLY A 50 13.83 22.54 13.09
C GLY A 50 12.45 22.29 13.66
N LEU A 51 11.62 23.33 13.72
CA LEU A 51 10.25 23.19 14.21
C LEU A 51 9.37 22.45 13.21
N LEU A 52 8.27 21.90 13.70
CA LEU A 52 7.27 21.23 12.86
C LEU A 52 6.84 22.15 11.70
N PRO A 53 6.82 21.68 10.44
CA PRO A 53 6.39 22.48 9.30
C PRO A 53 4.99 23.07 9.50
N ALA A 54 4.75 24.25 8.94
CA ALA A 54 3.43 24.88 9.01
C ALA A 54 2.33 23.97 8.44
N LEU A 55 1.11 24.09 8.98
CA LEU A 55 -0.04 23.27 8.60
C LEU A 55 -0.32 23.28 7.09
N GLU A 56 -0.01 24.38 6.40
CA GLU A 56 -0.15 24.53 4.96
C GLU A 56 0.61 23.47 4.17
N TYR A 57 1.77 23.01 4.68
CA TYR A 57 2.58 22.00 4.02
C TYR A 57 1.96 20.59 4.03
N TYR A 58 0.92 20.38 4.83
CA TYR A 58 0.15 19.15 4.94
C TYR A 58 -1.10 19.14 4.04
N ASP A 59 -1.37 20.24 3.33
CA ASP A 59 -2.52 20.39 2.43
C ASP A 59 -3.88 19.97 3.06
N PRO A 60 -4.34 20.71 4.09
CA PRO A 60 -5.56 20.39 4.84
C PRO A 60 -6.85 20.40 4.00
N TYR A 61 -6.80 20.90 2.75
CA TYR A 61 -7.95 20.97 1.85
C TYR A 61 -8.04 19.75 0.91
N ASN A 62 -6.92 19.09 0.61
CA ASN A 62 -6.89 17.88 -0.21
C ASN A 62 -6.72 16.57 0.59
N LEU A 63 -6.70 16.67 1.92
CA LEU A 63 -6.69 15.52 2.84
C LEU A 63 -8.04 14.77 2.79
N LYS A 64 -8.16 13.86 1.81
CA LYS A 64 -9.39 13.06 1.62
C LYS A 64 -9.54 11.93 2.65
N TYR A 65 -8.43 11.47 3.25
CA TYR A 65 -8.43 10.33 4.17
C TYR A 65 -7.19 10.37 5.07
N THR A 66 -7.37 10.50 6.38
CA THR A 66 -6.36 10.05 7.36
C THR A 66 -7.00 9.17 8.41
N PRO A 67 -6.30 8.10 8.82
CA PRO A 67 -6.79 7.25 9.87
C PRO A 67 -6.62 7.94 11.21
N THR A 68 -7.69 8.49 11.74
CA THR A 68 -7.89 8.28 13.18
C THR A 68 -8.96 7.23 13.39
N LEU A 69 -9.05 6.73 14.63
CA LEU A 69 -9.91 5.63 15.03
C LEU A 69 -11.41 5.91 14.85
N ASP A 70 -11.79 7.14 14.50
CA ASP A 70 -13.17 7.55 14.40
C ASP A 70 -13.48 7.97 12.96
N GLU A 71 -14.16 7.07 12.25
CA GLU A 71 -14.68 7.30 10.90
C GLU A 71 -15.72 8.46 10.88
N ASN A 72 -16.11 9.02 12.04
CA ASN A 72 -17.11 10.10 12.16
C ASN A 72 -16.53 11.50 12.43
N THR A 73 -15.23 11.66 12.65
CA THR A 73 -14.64 13.00 12.89
C THR A 73 -13.94 13.53 11.65
N ASP A 74 -14.08 14.84 11.41
CA ASP A 74 -13.45 15.52 10.28
C ASP A 74 -11.92 15.36 10.36
N THR A 75 -11.37 14.79 9.29
CA THR A 75 -9.95 14.53 9.07
C THR A 75 -9.12 15.80 9.26
N ARG A 76 -9.69 16.95 8.89
CA ARG A 76 -9.07 18.26 9.05
C ARG A 76 -8.94 18.65 10.52
N THR A 77 -9.98 18.45 11.32
CA THR A 77 -9.95 18.78 12.76
C THR A 77 -8.90 17.96 13.48
N GLN A 78 -8.78 16.68 13.14
CA GLN A 78 -7.78 15.79 13.72
C GLN A 78 -6.35 16.19 13.35
N LEU A 79 -6.12 16.63 12.10
CA LEU A 79 -4.83 17.17 11.68
C LEU A 79 -4.48 18.41 12.49
N VAL A 80 -5.42 19.36 12.61
CA VAL A 80 -5.21 20.60 13.37
C VAL A 80 -4.87 20.24 14.81
N ASP A 81 -5.71 19.44 15.48
CA ASP A 81 -5.49 19.03 16.87
C ASP A 81 -4.15 18.32 17.10
N TRP A 82 -3.73 17.47 16.16
CA TRP A 82 -2.42 16.81 16.21
C TRP A 82 -1.28 17.83 16.04
N HIS A 83 -1.37 18.69 15.02
CA HIS A 83 -0.36 19.71 14.73
C HIS A 83 -0.21 20.67 15.90
N GLU A 84 -1.32 21.08 16.54
CA GLU A 84 -1.31 21.99 17.69
C GLU A 84 -0.66 21.39 18.93
N LYS A 85 -0.86 20.09 19.19
CA LYS A 85 -0.26 19.39 20.33
C LYS A 85 1.26 19.26 20.20
N ASP A 86 1.75 19.07 18.99
CA ASP A 86 3.16 18.77 18.71
C ASP A 86 3.92 19.96 18.10
N LYS A 87 3.43 21.21 18.19
CA LYS A 87 4.06 22.41 17.58
C LYS A 87 5.54 22.64 17.97
N ASN A 88 5.95 22.19 19.16
CA ASN A 88 7.31 22.34 19.66
C ASN A 88 8.20 21.11 19.40
N TYR A 89 7.71 20.14 18.63
CA TYR A 89 8.48 18.97 18.27
C TYR A 89 9.64 19.35 17.34
N ASN A 90 10.85 18.87 17.67
CA ASN A 90 12.02 19.04 16.81
C ASN A 90 11.91 18.06 15.64
N PHE A 91 11.55 18.60 14.48
CA PHE A 91 11.30 17.91 13.24
C PHE A 91 12.59 17.79 12.43
N ASP A 92 13.11 16.56 12.33
CA ASP A 92 14.17 16.17 11.40
C ASP A 92 13.53 15.56 10.15
N PHE A 93 13.65 16.22 9.00
CA PHE A 93 12.97 15.79 7.78
C PHE A 93 13.45 14.41 7.27
N GLN A 94 14.74 14.07 7.44
CA GLN A 94 15.27 12.79 6.98
C GLN A 94 14.79 11.64 7.88
N GLU A 95 14.82 11.84 9.20
CA GLU A 95 14.31 10.86 10.16
C GLU A 95 12.82 10.60 9.90
N GLN A 96 12.05 11.66 9.67
CA GLN A 96 10.62 11.61 9.38
C GLN A 96 10.31 10.88 8.08
N ILE A 97 11.14 11.09 7.03
CA ILE A 97 11.01 10.33 5.79
C ILE A 97 11.21 8.83 6.05
N ILE A 98 12.30 8.46 6.71
CA ILE A 98 12.67 7.06 6.91
C ILE A 98 11.63 6.37 7.81
N LEU A 99 11.30 7.00 8.93
CA LEU A 99 10.39 6.47 9.92
C LEU A 99 8.98 6.32 9.31
N TYR A 100 8.45 7.37 8.69
CA TYR A 100 7.05 7.41 8.29
C TYR A 100 6.79 6.89 6.89
N TYR A 101 7.58 7.27 5.89
CA TYR A 101 7.35 6.80 4.53
C TYR A 101 7.87 5.38 4.32
N THR A 102 9.05 5.06 4.86
CA THR A 102 9.74 3.80 4.50
C THR A 102 9.44 2.65 5.45
N ARG A 103 9.32 2.90 6.76
CA ARG A 103 9.22 1.83 7.77
C ARG A 103 7.83 1.63 8.36
N ILE A 104 7.02 2.68 8.55
CA ILE A 104 5.79 2.59 9.37
C ILE A 104 4.49 2.63 8.55
N SER A 105 4.47 3.19 7.35
CA SER A 105 3.22 3.39 6.62
C SER A 105 3.04 2.45 5.42
N ASP A 106 3.58 2.81 4.25
CA ASP A 106 3.01 2.28 3.01
C ASP A 106 3.72 1.00 2.55
N VAL A 107 5.05 0.96 2.68
CA VAL A 107 5.87 -0.19 2.24
C VAL A 107 5.65 -1.41 3.12
N ASP A 108 5.64 -1.26 4.45
CA ASP A 108 5.43 -2.38 5.37
C ASP A 108 4.01 -2.96 5.26
N ILE A 109 2.99 -2.09 5.21
CA ILE A 109 1.59 -2.52 5.01
C ILE A 109 1.45 -3.27 3.69
N LEU A 110 1.98 -2.70 2.60
CA LEU A 110 1.89 -3.34 1.29
C LEU A 110 2.66 -4.67 1.26
N SER A 111 3.86 -4.71 1.82
CA SER A 111 4.69 -5.92 1.85
C SER A 111 4.01 -7.04 2.61
N ARG A 112 3.47 -6.76 3.80
CA ARG A 112 2.74 -7.76 4.61
C ARG A 112 1.48 -8.25 3.90
N ALA A 113 0.72 -7.34 3.29
CA ALA A 113 -0.47 -7.69 2.53
C ALA A 113 -0.14 -8.56 1.33
N CYS A 114 0.87 -8.20 0.54
CA CYS A 114 1.33 -8.99 -0.60
C CYS A 114 1.82 -10.38 -0.18
N LEU A 115 2.63 -10.47 0.88
CA LEU A 115 3.12 -11.75 1.39
C LEU A 115 1.96 -12.64 1.86
N LYS A 116 1.01 -12.08 2.62
CA LYS A 116 -0.14 -12.84 3.12
C LYS A 116 -1.06 -13.29 2.00
N PHE A 117 -1.33 -12.41 1.05
CA PHE A 117 -2.10 -12.73 -0.15
C PHE A 117 -1.45 -13.88 -0.93
N ARG A 118 -0.15 -13.79 -1.22
CA ARG A 118 0.60 -14.85 -1.91
C ARG A 118 0.55 -16.18 -1.15
N GLU A 119 0.76 -16.15 0.17
CA GLU A 119 0.69 -17.34 1.03
C GLU A 119 -0.67 -18.04 0.92
N MET A 120 -1.77 -17.28 0.98
CA MET A 120 -3.13 -17.83 0.89
C MET A 120 -3.37 -18.53 -0.46
N TRP A 121 -3.05 -17.88 -1.57
CA TRP A 121 -3.28 -18.45 -2.91
C TRP A 121 -2.42 -19.69 -3.19
N ILE A 122 -1.15 -19.67 -2.78
CA ILE A 122 -0.28 -20.85 -2.96
C ILE A 122 -0.78 -22.01 -2.12
N LYS A 123 -1.22 -21.75 -0.88
CA LYS A 123 -1.69 -22.78 0.05
C LYS A 123 -3.03 -23.40 -0.35
N GLU A 124 -3.99 -22.57 -0.76
CA GLU A 124 -5.36 -23.02 -1.02
C GLU A 124 -5.54 -23.54 -2.45
N GLU A 125 -4.87 -22.91 -3.43
CA GLU A 125 -5.16 -23.13 -4.85
C GLU A 125 -3.94 -23.57 -5.67
N GLY A 126 -2.74 -23.59 -5.07
CA GLY A 126 -1.51 -24.02 -5.75
C GLY A 126 -1.09 -23.12 -6.91
N VAL A 127 -1.49 -21.84 -6.87
CA VAL A 127 -1.17 -20.83 -7.89
C VAL A 127 -0.50 -19.64 -7.22
N ASP A 128 0.61 -19.19 -7.79
CA ASP A 128 1.24 -17.93 -7.35
C ASP A 128 0.67 -16.73 -8.12
N PRO A 129 -0.04 -15.80 -7.45
CA PRO A 129 -0.73 -14.69 -8.11
C PRO A 129 0.23 -13.70 -8.80
N PHE A 130 1.50 -13.59 -8.36
CA PHE A 130 2.42 -12.56 -8.87
C PHE A 130 3.30 -13.05 -10.03
N THR A 131 3.60 -14.34 -10.04
CA THR A 131 4.41 -14.97 -11.10
C THR A 131 3.51 -15.48 -12.22
N GLU A 132 2.37 -16.10 -11.87
CA GLU A 132 1.50 -16.77 -12.83
C GLU A 132 0.45 -15.83 -13.45
N ALA A 133 0.14 -14.70 -12.82
CA ALA A 133 -0.81 -13.74 -13.36
C ALA A 133 -0.32 -12.29 -13.18
N SER A 134 -0.96 -11.36 -13.89
CA SER A 134 -0.70 -9.91 -13.79
C SER A 134 -1.79 -9.16 -13.02
N THR A 135 -2.95 -9.79 -12.79
CA THR A 135 -4.12 -9.18 -12.15
C THR A 135 -4.90 -10.22 -11.32
N LEU A 136 -5.72 -9.73 -10.39
CA LEU A 136 -6.62 -10.57 -9.59
C LEU A 136 -7.57 -11.40 -10.48
N PRO A 137 -8.31 -10.83 -11.46
CA PRO A 137 -9.15 -11.63 -12.37
C PRO A 137 -8.37 -12.69 -13.15
N GLY A 138 -7.14 -12.39 -13.56
CA GLY A 138 -6.27 -13.34 -14.25
C GLY A 138 -5.90 -14.54 -13.37
N THR A 139 -5.64 -14.29 -12.08
CA THR A 139 -5.38 -15.34 -11.08
C THR A 139 -6.61 -16.25 -10.91
N CYS A 140 -7.79 -15.65 -10.71
CA CYS A 140 -9.04 -16.40 -10.57
C CYS A 140 -9.32 -17.27 -11.81
N ASN A 141 -9.12 -16.72 -13.01
CA ASN A 141 -9.30 -17.47 -14.25
C ASN A 141 -8.34 -18.66 -14.36
N LYS A 142 -7.07 -18.50 -13.97
CA LYS A 142 -6.11 -19.61 -13.96
C LYS A 142 -6.52 -20.73 -13.02
N ILE A 143 -7.02 -20.39 -11.83
CA ILE A 143 -7.47 -21.36 -10.83
C ILE A 143 -8.69 -22.10 -11.33
N PHE A 144 -9.66 -21.38 -11.91
CA PHE A 144 -10.81 -21.99 -12.55
C PHE A 144 -10.39 -22.97 -13.65
N CYS A 145 -9.45 -22.58 -14.51
CA CYS A 145 -8.90 -23.43 -15.56
C CYS A 145 -8.12 -24.65 -15.04
N ARG A 146 -7.38 -24.53 -13.94
CA ARG A 146 -6.52 -25.59 -13.40
C ARG A 146 -7.28 -26.58 -12.54
N ASN A 147 -8.15 -26.08 -11.65
CA ASN A 147 -8.73 -26.87 -10.57
C ASN A 147 -10.18 -27.30 -10.86
N PHE A 148 -10.91 -26.57 -11.72
CA PHE A 148 -12.36 -26.78 -11.90
C PHE A 148 -12.78 -27.14 -13.34
N LEU A 149 -11.96 -26.84 -14.34
CA LEU A 149 -12.24 -27.20 -15.74
C LEU A 149 -11.85 -28.66 -16.03
N LYS A 150 -12.82 -29.42 -16.55
CA LYS A 150 -12.59 -30.81 -16.95
C LYS A 150 -11.65 -30.88 -18.18
N PRO A 151 -10.81 -31.92 -18.27
CA PRO A 151 -10.02 -32.19 -19.48
C PRO A 151 -10.97 -32.25 -20.69
N ASN A 152 -10.60 -31.58 -21.80
CA ASN A 152 -11.32 -31.56 -23.08
C ASN A 152 -12.62 -30.74 -23.17
N THR A 153 -12.84 -29.79 -22.26
CA THR A 153 -13.72 -28.64 -22.58
C THR A 153 -12.93 -27.63 -23.41
N THR A 154 -13.53 -27.05 -24.45
CA THR A 154 -12.93 -26.33 -25.59
C THR A 154 -12.01 -25.13 -25.26
N ASN A 155 -11.85 -24.76 -23.98
CA ASN A 155 -10.98 -23.69 -23.48
C ASN A 155 -9.64 -24.19 -22.90
N SER A 156 -9.24 -25.43 -23.18
CA SER A 156 -7.88 -25.91 -22.89
C SER A 156 -6.86 -25.29 -23.86
N LEU A 157 -6.73 -23.97 -23.84
CA LEU A 157 -5.57 -23.28 -24.38
C LEU A 157 -4.36 -23.76 -23.58
N LYS A 158 -3.63 -24.71 -24.16
CA LYS A 158 -2.25 -25.01 -23.77
C LYS A 158 -1.50 -23.68 -23.85
N VAL A 159 -1.37 -22.99 -22.72
CA VAL A 159 -0.44 -21.86 -22.62
C VAL A 159 0.95 -22.49 -22.78
N PRO A 160 1.69 -22.19 -23.86
CA PRO A 160 3.01 -22.78 -24.03
C PRO A 160 3.88 -22.27 -22.90
N ASN A 161 4.55 -23.18 -22.18
CA ASN A 161 5.68 -22.82 -21.35
C ASN A 161 6.76 -22.26 -22.30
N SER A 162 6.93 -20.95 -22.31
CA SER A 162 8.12 -20.31 -22.88
C SER A 162 9.29 -20.65 -21.96
N GLY A 163 10.14 -21.56 -22.44
CA GLY A 163 11.49 -21.79 -21.92
C GLY A 163 12.45 -20.67 -22.27
#